data_AF-A0A382R3A2-F1
#
_entry.id   AF-A0A382R3A2-F1
#
_cell.length_a   1.000
_cell.length_b   1.000
_cell.length_c   1.000
_cell.angle_alpha   90.00
_cell.angle_beta   90.00
_cell.angle_gamma   90.00
#
_symmetry.space_group_name_H-M   'P 1'
#
loop_
_entity.id
_entity.type
_entity.pdbx_description
1 polymer ?
#
loop_
_entity_poly.entity_id
_entity_poly.type
_entity_poly.pdbx_seq_one_letter_code
_entity_poly.pdbx_strand_id
1 'polypeptide(L)'
;EMNTYFKVGEHDYNDFVIDEIHVINNGTTAVDEIVLGSKADHDCTWNVPFPDWDYAFWTDDIVDYDATYMLTMELDGDDPGSASNDFGIDDPAREYRGVRVAQTPLSIAGTAYSALAQDAINHMWWTGDEDPQTVASRYTMATKFANDKKGVNPSPMDMRYLQSYSGGSLAAGDTAVFIVAILAGAGLANTQQAAANARKAYDWNWNLPKPPAAPQIAADGVITNAAGKVEVTWTYSDAQIASLDPDKGTADFAGFRIYKAATAPRQSSSDIMTAEGVSADNSTEGGTMIGDPSAGTKFTSASTGPYTMVLDIPAASVGTYGGNGT
;
A
#
# COMPACT_ATOMS: atom_id res chain seq x y z
N GLU A 1 -1.72 -22.92 -9.49
CA GLU A 1 -0.53 -22.06 -9.30
C GLU A 1 -0.27 -21.92 -7.81
N MET A 2 1.00 -21.85 -7.36
CA MET A 2 1.29 -21.36 -6.00
C MET A 2 0.93 -19.87 -5.95
N ASN A 3 0.29 -19.42 -4.86
CA ASN A 3 -0.06 -18.01 -4.71
C ASN A 3 1.17 -17.18 -4.37
N THR A 4 1.87 -16.71 -5.40
CA THR A 4 3.00 -15.79 -5.28
C THR A 4 2.59 -14.32 -5.28
N TYR A 5 1.31 -14.02 -5.53
CA TYR A 5 0.81 -12.66 -5.75
C TYR A 5 0.73 -11.86 -4.44
N PHE A 6 0.42 -12.51 -3.31
CA PHE A 6 0.32 -11.87 -1.99
C PHE A 6 1.50 -12.19 -1.07
N LYS A 7 2.66 -12.53 -1.65
CA LYS A 7 3.82 -12.91 -0.85
C LYS A 7 4.54 -11.66 -0.34
N VAL A 8 4.37 -11.38 0.95
CA VAL A 8 5.15 -10.35 1.66
C VAL A 8 6.64 -10.73 1.67
N GLY A 9 7.46 -9.93 0.98
CA GLY A 9 8.92 -9.99 0.99
C GLY A 9 9.54 -9.31 2.22
N GLU A 10 10.86 -9.15 2.22
CA GLU A 10 11.59 -8.42 3.28
C GLU A 10 11.20 -6.93 3.34
N HIS A 11 10.74 -6.41 2.20
CA HIS A 11 10.22 -5.07 1.98
C HIS A 11 9.08 -5.15 0.96
N ASP A 12 7.84 -5.38 1.39
CA ASP A 12 6.66 -5.34 0.50
C ASP A 12 5.94 -4.01 0.69
N TYR A 13 6.12 -3.10 -0.27
CA TYR A 13 5.47 -1.79 -0.30
C TYR A 13 4.35 -1.74 -1.35
N ASN A 14 3.90 -2.92 -1.80
CA ASN A 14 2.79 -3.05 -2.74
C ASN A 14 1.50 -3.18 -1.94
N ASP A 15 0.72 -2.12 -1.89
CA ASP A 15 -0.58 -2.15 -1.23
C ASP A 15 -1.64 -1.57 -2.17
N PHE A 16 -2.89 -1.87 -1.90
CA PHE A 16 -4.00 -1.28 -2.62
C PHE A 16 -5.26 -1.22 -1.76
N VAL A 17 -6.03 -0.18 -2.00
CA VAL A 17 -7.41 -0.03 -1.54
C VAL A 17 -8.31 -0.09 -2.76
N ILE A 18 -9.41 -0.82 -2.66
CA ILE A 18 -10.40 -0.91 -3.74
C ILE A 18 -11.65 -0.17 -3.30
N ASP A 19 -12.05 0.80 -4.13
CA ASP A 19 -13.26 1.57 -3.96
C ASP A 19 -14.32 1.05 -4.94
N GLU A 20 -15.43 0.59 -4.37
CA GLU A 20 -16.66 0.26 -5.11
C GLU A 20 -17.70 1.36 -4.88
N ILE A 21 -17.97 2.15 -5.93
CA ILE A 21 -18.81 3.34 -5.89
C ILE A 21 -20.09 3.09 -6.68
N HIS A 22 -21.24 3.25 -6.01
CA HIS A 22 -22.56 3.07 -6.59
C HIS A 22 -23.22 4.43 -6.82
N VAL A 23 -23.49 4.76 -8.08
CA VAL A 23 -24.21 5.98 -8.47
C VAL A 23 -25.62 5.59 -8.93
N ILE A 24 -26.62 6.01 -8.16
CA ILE A 24 -28.02 5.63 -8.38
C ILE A 24 -28.81 6.83 -8.90
N ASN A 25 -29.48 6.68 -10.05
CA ASN A 25 -30.40 7.69 -10.55
C ASN A 25 -31.77 7.57 -9.86
N ASN A 26 -31.94 8.26 -8.73
CA ASN A 26 -33.21 8.33 -8.00
C ASN A 26 -34.23 9.30 -8.63
N GLY A 27 -33.92 9.86 -9.80
CA GLY A 27 -34.80 10.77 -10.54
C GLY A 27 -35.95 10.06 -11.25
N THR A 28 -36.71 10.83 -12.03
CA THR A 28 -37.82 10.32 -12.86
C THR A 28 -37.47 10.30 -14.35
N THR A 29 -36.29 10.81 -14.71
CA THR A 29 -35.80 10.89 -16.09
C THR A 29 -34.41 10.28 -16.20
N ALA A 30 -34.03 9.85 -17.40
CA ALA A 30 -32.67 9.42 -17.67
C ALA A 30 -31.68 10.58 -17.51
N VAL A 31 -30.47 10.25 -17.07
CA VAL A 31 -29.30 11.13 -17.16
C VAL A 31 -28.56 10.75 -18.44
N ASP A 32 -28.24 11.74 -19.27
CA ASP A 32 -27.63 11.50 -20.58
C ASP A 32 -26.20 10.95 -20.46
N GLU A 33 -25.45 11.37 -19.44
CA GLU A 33 -24.11 10.86 -19.15
C GLU A 33 -23.77 11.00 -17.66
N ILE A 34 -23.17 9.94 -17.10
CA ILE A 34 -22.45 10.00 -15.83
C ILE A 34 -20.96 9.83 -16.10
N VAL A 35 -20.15 10.68 -15.49
CA VAL A 35 -18.69 10.56 -15.49
C VAL A 35 -18.23 10.55 -14.04
N LEU A 36 -17.47 9.52 -13.67
CA LEU A 36 -16.78 9.47 -12.39
C LEU A 36 -15.34 9.91 -12.61
N GLY A 37 -14.91 10.94 -11.89
CA GLY A 37 -13.54 11.43 -11.92
C GLY A 37 -12.91 11.40 -10.54
N SER A 38 -11.76 10.75 -10.44
CA SER A 38 -10.90 10.81 -9.27
C SER A 38 -9.86 11.89 -9.52
N LYS A 39 -9.97 12.97 -8.74
CA LYS A 39 -9.03 14.08 -8.72
C LYS A 39 -8.13 13.94 -7.50
N ALA A 40 -6.84 14.14 -7.68
CA ALA A 40 -5.94 14.33 -6.58
C ALA A 40 -5.05 15.56 -6.82
N ASP A 41 -4.74 16.23 -5.71
CA ASP A 41 -3.81 17.36 -5.62
C ASP A 41 -2.50 16.76 -5.11
N HIS A 42 -1.50 16.68 -5.98
CA HIS A 42 -0.25 16.01 -5.66
C HIS A 42 0.79 17.05 -5.28
N ASP A 43 0.69 17.49 -4.03
CA ASP A 43 1.70 18.29 -3.37
C ASP A 43 2.75 17.35 -2.76
N CYS A 44 3.69 16.84 -3.54
CA CYS A 44 4.83 16.10 -2.98
C CYS A 44 5.88 17.12 -2.52
N THR A 45 5.85 17.42 -1.21
CA THR A 45 6.61 18.51 -0.59
C THR A 45 7.78 17.99 0.24
N TRP A 46 8.87 18.77 0.33
CA TRP A 46 9.68 18.82 1.54
C TRP A 46 9.09 19.89 2.48
N ASN A 47 8.67 19.50 3.68
CA ASN A 47 8.43 20.45 4.77
C ASN A 47 9.78 20.88 5.40
N VAL A 48 10.49 21.82 4.77
CA VAL A 48 11.72 22.41 5.33
C VAL A 48 11.35 23.63 6.19
N PRO A 49 11.98 23.81 7.37
CA PRO A 49 11.77 25.02 8.17
C PRO A 49 12.15 26.27 7.37
N PHE A 50 11.19 27.18 7.23
CA PHE A 50 11.39 28.57 6.87
C PHE A 50 12.49 29.18 7.78
N PRO A 51 13.57 29.82 7.26
CA PRO A 51 13.53 30.79 6.15
C PRO A 51 14.66 30.72 5.10
N ASP A 52 15.42 29.63 4.96
CA ASP A 52 16.78 29.73 4.39
C ASP A 52 16.95 29.63 2.85
N TRP A 53 15.90 29.45 2.03
CA TRP A 53 16.08 29.23 0.57
C TRP A 53 15.26 30.18 -0.34
N ASP A 54 15.89 30.55 -1.47
CA ASP A 54 15.37 31.47 -2.52
C ASP A 54 14.59 30.75 -3.67
N TYR A 55 14.37 29.43 -3.58
CA TYR A 55 13.65 28.65 -4.61
C TYR A 55 12.73 27.58 -3.98
N ALA A 56 11.64 27.26 -4.66
CA ALA A 56 10.55 26.45 -4.13
C ALA A 56 10.68 24.98 -4.59
N PHE A 57 10.96 24.05 -3.67
CA PHE A 57 11.14 22.60 -3.92
C PHE A 57 9.82 21.81 -4.13
N TRP A 58 8.73 22.48 -4.51
CA TRP A 58 7.37 21.90 -4.59
C TRP A 58 7.03 21.37 -5.99
N THR A 59 8.05 21.19 -6.82
CA THR A 59 7.91 21.09 -8.29
C THR A 59 8.73 19.95 -8.85
N ASP A 60 8.97 18.89 -8.11
CA ASP A 60 9.89 17.82 -8.53
C ASP A 60 9.15 16.69 -9.24
N ASP A 61 8.03 16.25 -8.64
CA ASP A 61 7.24 15.18 -9.21
C ASP A 61 6.35 15.61 -10.38
N ILE A 62 6.10 14.69 -11.29
CA ILE A 62 5.20 14.80 -12.45
C ILE A 62 4.18 13.66 -12.44
N VAL A 63 3.15 13.79 -13.25
CA VAL A 63 2.15 12.73 -13.45
C VAL A 63 2.44 11.98 -14.75
N ASP A 64 2.37 10.67 -14.70
CA ASP A 64 2.56 9.76 -15.82
C ASP A 64 1.37 8.78 -15.97
N TYR A 65 1.29 8.16 -17.15
CA TYR A 65 0.23 7.21 -17.48
C TYR A 65 0.79 5.92 -18.08
N ASP A 66 0.59 4.80 -17.38
CA ASP A 66 0.85 3.47 -17.92
C ASP A 66 -0.41 2.91 -18.60
N ALA A 67 -0.32 2.74 -19.91
CA ALA A 67 -1.41 2.18 -20.71
C ALA A 67 -1.67 0.70 -20.41
N THR A 68 -0.69 -0.05 -19.90
CA THR A 68 -0.81 -1.50 -19.64
C THR A 68 -1.87 -1.79 -18.58
N TYR A 69 -1.81 -1.04 -17.49
CA TYR A 69 -2.77 -1.13 -16.39
C TYR A 69 -3.78 0.01 -16.37
N MET A 70 -3.76 0.91 -17.37
CA MET A 70 -4.59 2.12 -17.40
C MET A 70 -4.44 2.91 -16.10
N LEU A 71 -3.18 3.13 -15.75
CA LEU A 71 -2.72 3.50 -14.43
C LEU A 71 -2.18 4.93 -14.48
N THR A 72 -2.77 5.83 -13.71
CA THR A 72 -2.13 7.12 -13.40
C THR A 72 -1.19 6.93 -12.23
N MET A 73 0.04 7.45 -12.33
CA MET A 73 1.02 7.41 -11.25
C MET A 73 1.86 8.69 -11.25
N GLU A 74 2.56 8.91 -10.14
CA GLU A 74 3.55 9.98 -10.03
C GLU A 74 4.92 9.51 -10.54
N LEU A 75 5.76 10.46 -10.97
CA LEU A 75 7.14 10.29 -11.42
C LEU A 75 8.03 11.38 -10.83
N ASP A 76 9.28 11.06 -10.49
CA ASP A 76 10.30 12.08 -10.26
C ASP A 76 10.64 12.63 -11.65
N GLY A 77 10.40 13.93 -11.86
CA GLY A 77 10.50 14.54 -13.17
C GLY A 77 11.78 15.32 -13.43
N ASP A 78 12.61 15.62 -12.42
CA ASP A 78 13.73 16.55 -12.55
C ASP A 78 15.10 15.85 -12.80
N ASP A 79 15.35 14.72 -12.15
CA ASP A 79 16.48 13.83 -12.41
C ASP A 79 16.10 12.37 -12.11
N PRO A 80 15.30 11.73 -13.00
CA PRO A 80 14.84 10.37 -12.81
C PRO A 80 15.96 9.37 -12.48
N GLY A 81 17.21 9.67 -12.92
CA GLY A 81 18.39 8.84 -12.74
C GLY A 81 19.19 9.07 -11.45
N SER A 82 18.82 10.06 -10.64
CA SER A 82 19.42 10.38 -9.34
C SER A 82 18.43 10.11 -8.21
N ALA A 83 18.93 10.14 -6.98
CA ALA A 83 18.10 10.00 -5.79
C ALA A 83 18.54 10.95 -4.67
N SER A 84 19.33 11.96 -5.03
CA SER A 84 19.91 12.90 -4.08
C SER A 84 18.90 13.91 -3.54
N ASN A 85 17.76 14.08 -4.22
CA ASN A 85 16.70 15.04 -3.92
C ASN A 85 15.33 14.38 -3.63
N ASP A 86 15.18 13.07 -3.87
CA ASP A 86 13.90 12.38 -3.68
C ASP A 86 13.57 12.05 -2.21
N PHE A 87 12.27 11.99 -1.89
CA PHE A 87 11.77 11.38 -0.66
C PHE A 87 11.55 9.87 -0.83
N GLY A 88 12.17 9.04 0.00
CA GLY A 88 11.78 7.62 0.17
C GLY A 88 12.89 6.58 -0.03
N ILE A 89 12.47 5.33 -0.26
CA ILE A 89 13.30 4.12 -0.26
C ILE A 89 14.20 4.02 -1.49
N ASP A 90 15.40 3.48 -1.29
CA ASP A 90 16.39 3.28 -2.34
C ASP A 90 15.97 2.26 -3.42
N ASP A 91 15.51 2.70 -4.61
CA ASP A 91 15.39 1.87 -5.82
C ASP A 91 16.72 1.85 -6.63
N PRO A 92 17.36 0.69 -6.82
CA PRO A 92 18.57 0.54 -7.63
C PRO A 92 18.38 0.69 -9.15
N ALA A 93 17.14 0.66 -9.66
CA ALA A 93 16.84 0.94 -11.08
C ALA A 93 16.83 2.43 -11.43
N ARG A 94 16.75 3.31 -10.40
CA ARG A 94 16.91 4.78 -10.51
C ARG A 94 16.00 5.40 -11.58
N GLU A 95 14.69 5.22 -11.44
CA GLU A 95 13.69 5.88 -12.29
C GLU A 95 12.40 6.28 -11.52
N TYR A 96 12.11 5.66 -10.34
CA TYR A 96 10.82 5.85 -9.65
C TYR A 96 10.91 5.66 -8.10
N ARG A 97 11.25 6.68 -7.30
CA ARG A 97 11.24 6.60 -5.82
C ARG A 97 10.05 7.31 -5.17
N GLY A 98 9.67 6.85 -3.98
CA GLY A 98 8.48 7.26 -3.21
C GLY A 98 7.38 6.20 -3.16
N VAL A 99 6.57 6.16 -2.08
CA VAL A 99 5.31 5.41 -2.08
C VAL A 99 4.36 6.19 -2.99
N ARG A 100 4.16 5.72 -4.22
CA ARG A 100 3.37 6.47 -5.20
C ARG A 100 1.91 6.07 -5.12
N VAL A 101 1.04 7.07 -5.03
CA VAL A 101 -0.40 6.86 -5.04
C VAL A 101 -0.82 6.79 -6.50
N ALA A 102 -1.17 5.59 -6.93
CA ALA A 102 -1.55 5.35 -8.31
C ALA A 102 -3.00 4.88 -8.40
N GLN A 103 -3.63 5.00 -9.57
CA GLN A 103 -5.03 4.64 -9.74
C GLN A 103 -5.26 3.79 -10.99
N THR A 104 -5.97 2.66 -10.85
CA THR A 104 -6.34 1.77 -11.97
C THR A 104 -7.82 1.37 -11.93
N PRO A 105 -8.51 1.25 -13.07
CA PRO A 105 -9.87 0.70 -13.11
C PRO A 105 -9.88 -0.82 -13.02
N LEU A 106 -10.87 -1.36 -12.31
CA LEU A 106 -11.19 -2.79 -12.25
C LEU A 106 -12.49 -3.08 -13.02
N SER A 107 -13.53 -2.25 -12.84
CA SER A 107 -14.75 -2.29 -13.65
C SER A 107 -15.46 -0.93 -13.67
N ILE A 108 -15.93 -0.51 -14.84
CA ILE A 108 -16.62 0.78 -15.02
C ILE A 108 -17.98 0.49 -15.65
N ALA A 109 -19.05 0.79 -14.91
CA ALA A 109 -20.44 0.60 -15.34
C ALA A 109 -20.70 -0.80 -15.95
N GLY A 110 -20.15 -1.84 -15.31
CA GLY A 110 -20.28 -3.23 -15.77
C GLY A 110 -19.30 -3.65 -16.87
N THR A 111 -18.48 -2.73 -17.40
CA THR A 111 -17.39 -3.06 -18.32
C THR A 111 -16.15 -3.44 -17.52
N ALA A 112 -15.65 -4.66 -17.66
CA ALA A 112 -14.43 -5.10 -16.98
C ALA A 112 -13.18 -4.43 -17.56
N TYR A 113 -12.13 -4.27 -16.75
CA TYR A 113 -10.86 -3.67 -17.17
C TYR A 113 -10.27 -4.29 -18.45
N SER A 114 -10.48 -5.59 -18.67
CA SER A 114 -9.99 -6.34 -19.84
C SER A 114 -10.72 -5.98 -21.14
N ALA A 115 -11.88 -5.34 -21.04
CA ALA A 115 -12.71 -4.89 -22.16
C ALA A 115 -12.77 -3.35 -22.26
N LEU A 116 -12.17 -2.61 -21.32
CA LEU A 116 -12.07 -1.16 -21.42
C LEU A 116 -11.14 -0.77 -22.57
N ALA A 117 -11.60 0.17 -23.38
CA ALA A 117 -10.77 0.80 -24.38
C ALA A 117 -10.03 2.00 -23.77
N GLN A 118 -8.85 2.33 -24.32
CA GLN A 118 -8.04 3.45 -23.83
C GLN A 118 -8.75 4.81 -23.94
N ASP A 119 -9.67 4.94 -24.90
CA ASP A 119 -10.50 6.13 -25.11
C ASP A 119 -11.71 6.21 -24.16
N ALA A 120 -12.00 5.14 -23.40
CA ALA A 120 -13.01 5.16 -22.33
C ALA A 120 -12.46 5.72 -21.01
N ILE A 121 -11.18 6.10 -20.99
CA ILE A 121 -10.46 6.61 -19.83
C ILE A 121 -9.86 7.95 -20.22
N ASN A 122 -10.16 8.97 -19.43
CA ASN A 122 -9.63 10.31 -19.59
C ASN A 122 -8.58 10.54 -18.51
N HIS A 123 -7.36 10.85 -18.93
CA HIS A 123 -6.25 11.21 -18.05
C HIS A 123 -5.86 12.66 -18.31
N MET A 124 -6.02 13.51 -17.31
CA MET A 124 -5.73 14.93 -17.40
C MET A 124 -4.83 15.36 -16.25
N TRP A 125 -4.01 16.36 -16.49
CA TRP A 125 -3.31 17.12 -15.46
C TRP A 125 -3.34 18.62 -15.79
N TRP A 126 -3.19 19.47 -14.78
CA TRP A 126 -3.18 20.94 -14.92
C TRP A 126 -2.54 21.57 -13.69
N THR A 127 -2.09 22.83 -13.78
CA THR A 127 -1.55 23.56 -12.63
C THR A 127 -2.66 24.16 -11.77
N GLY A 128 -2.38 24.52 -10.52
CA GLY A 128 -3.37 25.19 -9.66
C GLY A 128 -4.00 26.44 -10.30
N ASP A 129 -3.26 27.18 -11.12
CA ASP A 129 -3.75 28.36 -11.85
C ASP A 129 -4.81 28.02 -12.93
N GLU A 130 -4.78 26.81 -13.45
CA GLU A 130 -5.69 26.31 -14.50
C GLU A 130 -6.97 25.68 -13.93
N ASP A 131 -7.16 25.75 -12.61
CA ASP A 131 -8.28 25.11 -11.93
C ASP A 131 -9.65 25.47 -12.54
N PRO A 132 -10.50 24.47 -12.83
CA PRO A 132 -11.81 24.71 -13.41
C PRO A 132 -12.75 25.37 -12.40
N GLN A 133 -12.97 26.68 -12.58
CA GLN A 133 -13.79 27.51 -11.70
C GLN A 133 -15.30 27.30 -11.84
N THR A 134 -15.75 26.71 -12.95
CA THR A 134 -17.19 26.50 -13.23
C THR A 134 -17.54 25.02 -13.35
N VAL A 135 -18.81 24.69 -13.13
CA VAL A 135 -19.33 23.32 -13.35
C VAL A 135 -19.09 22.88 -14.79
N ALA A 136 -19.35 23.75 -15.78
CA ALA A 136 -19.13 23.45 -17.19
C ALA A 136 -17.66 23.15 -17.51
N SER A 137 -16.71 23.91 -16.94
CA SER A 137 -15.29 23.63 -17.11
C SER A 137 -14.86 22.32 -16.44
N ARG A 138 -15.42 22.00 -15.26
CA ARG A 138 -15.13 20.72 -14.58
C ARG A 138 -15.63 19.53 -15.39
N TYR A 139 -16.86 19.62 -15.89
CA TYR A 139 -17.42 18.60 -16.79
C TYR A 139 -16.56 18.46 -18.04
N THR A 140 -16.22 19.56 -18.70
CA THR A 140 -15.34 19.54 -19.88
C THR A 140 -13.99 18.89 -19.60
N MET A 141 -13.39 19.13 -18.44
CA MET A 141 -12.14 18.47 -18.05
C MET A 141 -12.32 16.97 -17.81
N ALA A 142 -13.42 16.55 -17.18
CA ALA A 142 -13.72 15.15 -16.91
C ALA A 142 -14.10 14.34 -18.16
N THR A 143 -14.59 15.00 -19.22
CA THR A 143 -15.07 14.33 -20.44
C THR A 143 -14.11 14.46 -21.62
N LYS A 144 -12.84 14.79 -21.37
CA LYS A 144 -11.86 15.18 -22.40
C LYS A 144 -11.19 14.01 -23.13
N PHE A 145 -11.83 12.85 -23.21
CA PHE A 145 -11.27 11.59 -23.72
C PHE A 145 -10.45 11.68 -25.02
N ALA A 146 -10.87 12.49 -26.00
CA ALA A 146 -10.20 12.64 -27.30
C ALA A 146 -9.01 13.63 -27.30
N ASN A 147 -8.88 14.48 -26.28
CA ASN A 147 -7.81 15.47 -26.12
C ASN A 147 -7.25 15.39 -24.70
N ASP A 148 -7.13 14.17 -24.20
CA ASP A 148 -6.56 13.95 -22.90
C ASP A 148 -5.03 13.96 -22.98
N LYS A 149 -4.38 13.88 -21.82
CA LYS A 149 -2.93 14.06 -21.68
C LYS A 149 -2.19 12.74 -21.49
N LYS A 150 -2.78 11.60 -21.87
CA LYS A 150 -2.08 10.29 -21.85
C LYS A 150 -0.81 10.37 -22.68
N GLY A 151 0.32 9.98 -22.09
CA GLY A 151 1.63 10.00 -22.75
C GLY A 151 2.20 11.40 -23.00
N VAL A 152 1.62 12.43 -22.39
CA VAL A 152 2.15 13.80 -22.38
C VAL A 152 2.45 14.17 -20.94
N ASN A 153 3.70 14.05 -20.55
CA ASN A 153 4.10 14.34 -19.18
C ASN A 153 4.35 15.85 -19.03
N PRO A 154 3.91 16.46 -17.91
CA PRO A 154 4.25 17.84 -17.62
C PRO A 154 5.75 18.00 -17.36
N SER A 155 6.27 19.22 -17.44
CA SER A 155 7.54 19.50 -16.76
C SER A 155 7.33 19.49 -15.24
N PRO A 156 8.37 19.27 -14.43
CA PRO A 156 8.29 19.32 -12.97
C PRO A 156 7.64 20.63 -12.47
N MET A 157 6.50 20.54 -11.79
CA MET A 157 5.69 21.68 -11.29
C MET A 157 4.61 21.25 -10.30
N ASP A 158 4.06 22.18 -9.52
CA ASP A 158 2.83 21.94 -8.75
C ASP A 158 1.68 21.64 -9.73
N MET A 159 1.06 20.47 -9.57
CA MET A 159 0.02 19.99 -10.47
C MET A 159 -1.04 19.13 -9.80
N ARG A 160 -2.17 19.09 -10.49
CA ARG A 160 -3.31 18.21 -10.19
C ARG A 160 -3.45 17.21 -11.30
N TYR A 161 -3.96 16.03 -10.97
CA TYR A 161 -4.45 15.10 -11.98
C TYR A 161 -5.93 14.78 -11.82
N LEU A 162 -6.50 14.29 -12.91
CA LEU A 162 -7.82 13.68 -12.99
C LEU A 162 -7.75 12.44 -13.86
N GLN A 163 -8.06 11.29 -13.27
CA GLN A 163 -8.41 10.11 -14.04
C GLN A 163 -9.93 9.92 -13.95
N SER A 164 -10.58 9.85 -15.11
CA SER A 164 -12.04 9.81 -15.18
C SER A 164 -12.55 8.80 -16.18
N TYR A 165 -13.74 8.30 -15.88
CA TYR A 165 -14.36 7.15 -16.54
C TYR A 165 -15.81 7.50 -16.88
N SER A 166 -16.20 7.31 -18.13
CA SER A 166 -17.60 7.45 -18.51
C SER A 166 -18.38 6.20 -18.10
N GLY A 167 -19.48 6.40 -17.38
CA GLY A 167 -20.49 5.37 -17.12
C GLY A 167 -21.60 5.36 -18.17
N GLY A 168 -21.54 6.24 -19.17
CA GLY A 168 -22.57 6.42 -20.19
C GLY A 168 -23.89 6.98 -19.62
N SER A 169 -24.98 6.81 -20.38
CA SER A 169 -26.32 7.23 -19.96
C SER A 169 -26.86 6.34 -18.83
N LEU A 170 -27.57 6.93 -17.87
CA LEU A 170 -28.13 6.22 -16.72
C LEU A 170 -29.65 6.43 -16.64
N ALA A 171 -30.44 5.38 -16.88
CA ALA A 171 -31.90 5.47 -16.83
C ALA A 171 -32.40 5.71 -15.38
N ALA A 172 -33.65 6.17 -15.26
CA ALA A 172 -34.28 6.38 -13.96
C ALA A 172 -34.44 5.04 -13.22
N GLY A 173 -33.98 4.98 -11.97
CA GLY A 173 -33.98 3.77 -11.13
C GLY A 173 -32.76 2.87 -11.30
N ASP A 174 -31.91 3.10 -12.31
CA ASP A 174 -30.72 2.30 -12.56
C ASP A 174 -29.54 2.75 -11.67
N THR A 175 -28.55 1.85 -11.54
CA THR A 175 -27.31 2.08 -10.82
C THR A 175 -26.11 1.87 -11.73
N ALA A 176 -25.21 2.85 -11.80
CA ALA A 176 -23.88 2.68 -12.36
C ALA A 176 -22.88 2.34 -11.24
N VAL A 177 -22.13 1.25 -11.41
CA VAL A 177 -21.11 0.82 -10.44
C VAL A 177 -19.73 1.08 -11.02
N PHE A 178 -18.87 1.73 -10.25
CA PHE A 178 -17.48 2.00 -10.60
C PHE A 178 -16.59 1.34 -9.55
N ILE A 179 -15.63 0.52 -10.01
CA ILE A 179 -14.71 -0.21 -9.17
C ILE A 179 -13.30 0.19 -9.60
N VAL A 180 -12.61 0.91 -8.73
CA VAL A 180 -11.27 1.45 -8.96
C VAL A 180 -10.36 1.03 -7.81
N ALA A 181 -9.07 0.83 -8.11
CA ALA A 181 -8.07 0.57 -7.09
C ALA A 181 -7.14 1.78 -6.98
N ILE A 182 -6.92 2.22 -5.74
CA ILE A 182 -5.86 3.14 -5.34
C ILE A 182 -4.70 2.27 -4.87
N LEU A 183 -3.53 2.49 -5.43
CA LEU A 183 -2.36 1.64 -5.26
C LEU A 183 -1.25 2.40 -4.57
N ALA A 184 -0.46 1.68 -3.81
CA ALA A 184 0.85 2.08 -3.31
C ALA A 184 1.89 1.12 -3.90
N GLY A 185 2.98 1.65 -4.43
CA GLY A 185 4.08 0.86 -4.96
C GLY A 185 5.39 1.65 -4.96
N ALA A 186 6.50 0.95 -4.72
CA ALA A 186 7.85 1.51 -4.82
C ALA A 186 8.33 1.42 -6.27
N GLY A 187 7.94 2.38 -7.09
CA GLY A 187 8.28 2.48 -8.50
C GLY A 187 7.42 1.65 -9.46
N LEU A 188 7.60 1.86 -10.77
CA LEU A 188 6.67 1.38 -11.81
C LEU A 188 6.38 -0.13 -11.71
N ALA A 189 7.41 -0.97 -11.62
CA ALA A 189 7.23 -2.43 -11.60
C ALA A 189 6.40 -2.89 -10.38
N ASN A 190 6.63 -2.28 -9.22
CA ASN A 190 5.91 -2.56 -7.98
C ASN A 190 4.48 -2.03 -8.03
N THR A 191 4.27 -0.82 -8.57
CA THR A 191 2.92 -0.27 -8.78
C THR A 191 2.12 -1.11 -9.79
N GLN A 192 2.74 -1.58 -10.86
CA GLN A 192 2.13 -2.52 -11.81
C GLN A 192 1.81 -3.87 -11.14
N GLN A 193 2.67 -4.35 -10.24
CA GLN A 193 2.39 -5.56 -9.45
C GLN A 193 1.21 -5.35 -8.49
N ALA A 194 1.11 -4.19 -7.82
CA ALA A 194 -0.04 -3.82 -7.01
C ALA A 194 -1.33 -3.77 -7.85
N ALA A 195 -1.27 -3.20 -9.06
CA ALA A 195 -2.38 -3.18 -10.01
C ALA A 195 -2.82 -4.59 -10.43
N ALA A 196 -1.86 -5.46 -10.73
CA ALA A 196 -2.11 -6.86 -11.06
C ALA A 196 -2.75 -7.61 -9.87
N ASN A 197 -2.28 -7.34 -8.65
CA ASN A 197 -2.84 -7.94 -7.43
C ASN A 197 -4.28 -7.47 -7.18
N ALA A 198 -4.56 -6.18 -7.35
CA ALA A 198 -5.91 -5.61 -7.21
C ALA A 198 -6.89 -6.22 -8.23
N ARG A 199 -6.49 -6.33 -9.50
CA ARG A 199 -7.26 -7.02 -10.54
C ARG A 199 -7.52 -8.48 -10.17
N LYS A 200 -6.51 -9.19 -9.70
CA LYS A 200 -6.66 -10.59 -9.28
C LYS A 200 -7.60 -10.75 -8.10
N ALA A 201 -7.52 -9.85 -7.11
CA ALA A 201 -8.44 -9.83 -5.97
C ALA A 201 -9.89 -9.65 -6.45
N TYR A 202 -10.11 -8.74 -7.40
CA TYR A 202 -11.42 -8.50 -8.01
C TYR A 202 -11.93 -9.70 -8.82
N ASP A 203 -11.08 -10.28 -9.68
CA ASP A 203 -11.42 -11.47 -10.48
C ASP A 203 -11.75 -12.69 -9.60
N TRP A 204 -11.15 -12.76 -8.42
CA TRP A 204 -11.45 -13.77 -7.40
C TRP A 204 -12.66 -13.42 -6.55
N ASN A 205 -13.37 -12.33 -6.84
CA ASN A 205 -14.52 -11.86 -6.07
C ASN A 205 -14.18 -11.77 -4.57
N TRP A 206 -13.02 -11.18 -4.27
CA TRP A 206 -12.48 -10.99 -2.91
C TRP A 206 -12.18 -12.29 -2.17
N ASN A 207 -12.19 -13.43 -2.86
CA ASN A 207 -11.82 -14.72 -2.32
C ASN A 207 -10.29 -14.86 -2.26
N LEU A 208 -9.69 -14.09 -1.36
CA LEU A 208 -8.25 -14.09 -1.10
C LEU A 208 -7.84 -15.29 -0.23
N PRO A 209 -6.55 -15.67 -0.22
CA PRO A 209 -6.06 -16.73 0.65
C PRO A 209 -6.47 -16.51 2.09
N LYS A 210 -7.12 -17.51 2.66
CA LYS A 210 -7.55 -17.50 4.05
C LYS A 210 -6.48 -18.17 4.89
N PRO A 211 -5.92 -17.51 5.92
CA PRO A 211 -5.04 -18.20 6.84
C PRO A 211 -5.82 -19.34 7.53
N PRO A 212 -5.15 -20.43 7.92
CA PRO A 212 -5.77 -21.42 8.79
C PRO A 212 -6.18 -20.79 10.12
N ALA A 213 -7.02 -21.48 10.88
CA ALA A 213 -7.38 -21.04 12.24
C ALA A 213 -6.10 -20.75 13.06
N ALA A 214 -6.10 -19.68 13.85
CA ALA A 214 -4.94 -19.36 14.68
C ALA A 214 -4.80 -20.39 15.83
N PRO A 215 -3.57 -20.81 16.18
CA PRO A 215 -3.31 -21.55 17.41
C PRO A 215 -3.76 -20.74 18.63
N GLN A 216 -4.34 -21.41 19.63
CA GLN A 216 -4.84 -20.74 20.83
C GLN A 216 -3.83 -20.89 21.97
N ILE A 217 -3.28 -19.77 22.43
CA ILE A 217 -2.41 -19.70 23.61
C ILE A 217 -3.31 -19.34 24.81
N ALA A 218 -3.35 -20.19 25.83
CA ALA A 218 -4.08 -19.91 27.06
C ALA A 218 -3.42 -18.75 27.84
N ALA A 219 -4.13 -18.18 28.82
CA ALA A 219 -3.61 -17.05 29.61
C ALA A 219 -2.31 -17.39 30.38
N ASP A 220 -2.11 -18.66 30.72
CA ASP A 220 -0.91 -19.25 31.32
C ASP A 220 -0.03 -19.99 30.29
N GLY A 221 -0.36 -19.90 29.01
CA GLY A 221 0.35 -20.56 27.92
C GLY A 221 1.71 -19.95 27.62
N VAL A 222 2.14 -18.90 28.32
CA VAL A 222 3.50 -18.36 28.25
C VAL A 222 4.05 -18.20 29.65
N ILE A 223 5.02 -19.04 30.02
CA ILE A 223 5.68 -18.98 31.33
C ILE A 223 7.19 -18.82 31.19
N THR A 224 7.81 -18.15 32.16
CA THR A 224 9.27 -18.17 32.31
C THR A 224 9.61 -19.20 33.38
N ASN A 225 10.33 -20.26 33.00
CA ASN A 225 10.70 -21.31 33.94
C ASN A 225 11.85 -20.87 34.86
N ALA A 226 12.15 -21.69 35.88
CA ALA A 226 13.19 -21.38 36.87
C ALA A 226 14.61 -21.24 36.28
N ALA A 227 14.85 -21.75 35.07
CA ALA A 227 16.10 -21.60 34.33
C ALA A 227 16.14 -20.32 33.48
N GLY A 228 15.12 -19.46 33.56
CA GLY A 228 15.02 -18.21 32.81
C GLY A 228 14.63 -18.40 31.33
N LYS A 229 14.13 -19.59 30.94
CA LYS A 229 13.65 -19.85 29.57
C LYS A 229 12.16 -19.56 29.46
N VAL A 230 11.73 -19.10 28.29
CA VAL A 230 10.31 -18.94 27.96
C VAL A 230 9.79 -20.26 27.41
N GLU A 231 8.71 -20.77 28.02
CA GLU A 231 7.95 -21.92 27.54
C GLU A 231 6.61 -21.41 27.01
N VAL A 232 6.28 -21.82 25.78
CA VAL A 232 5.03 -21.45 25.11
C VAL A 232 4.23 -22.71 24.87
N THR A 233 3.00 -22.74 25.37
CA THR A 233 2.03 -23.81 25.15
C THR A 233 0.84 -23.24 24.37
N TRP A 234 0.51 -23.89 23.27
CA TRP A 234 -0.65 -23.57 22.45
C TRP A 234 -1.47 -24.83 22.19
N THR A 235 -2.74 -24.64 21.85
CA THR A 235 -3.64 -25.71 21.42
C THR A 235 -3.92 -25.58 19.94
N TYR A 236 -3.81 -26.71 19.25
CA TYR A 236 -4.12 -26.88 17.84
C TYR A 236 -4.49 -28.35 17.60
N SER A 237 -5.71 -28.62 17.17
CA SER A 237 -6.25 -29.98 17.06
C SER A 237 -5.88 -30.66 15.74
N ASP A 238 -5.90 -31.99 15.73
CA ASP A 238 -5.73 -32.79 14.50
C ASP A 238 -6.75 -32.43 13.43
N ALA A 239 -7.98 -32.06 13.83
CA ALA A 239 -9.01 -31.59 12.91
C ALA A 239 -8.62 -30.26 12.23
N GLN A 240 -7.93 -29.37 12.94
CA GLN A 240 -7.41 -28.13 12.35
C GLN A 240 -6.21 -28.40 11.43
N ILE A 241 -5.34 -29.36 11.78
CA ILE A 241 -4.24 -29.82 10.91
C ILE A 241 -4.77 -30.43 9.62
N ALA A 242 -5.82 -31.25 9.72
CA ALA A 242 -6.45 -31.92 8.59
C ALA A 242 -7.50 -31.06 7.86
N SER A 243 -7.71 -29.81 8.30
CA SER A 243 -8.68 -28.92 7.65
C SER A 243 -8.27 -28.64 6.22
N LEU A 244 -9.23 -28.70 5.31
CA LEU A 244 -8.98 -28.41 3.89
C LEU A 244 -8.84 -26.89 3.73
N ASP A 245 -7.81 -26.45 3.02
CA ASP A 245 -7.77 -25.09 2.49
C ASP A 245 -9.04 -24.89 1.64
N PRO A 246 -9.91 -23.92 1.96
CA PRO A 246 -11.19 -23.73 1.27
C PRO A 246 -11.06 -23.44 -0.23
N ASP A 247 -9.90 -22.95 -0.66
CA ASP A 247 -9.63 -22.52 -2.03
C ASP A 247 -8.88 -23.63 -2.81
N LYS A 248 -8.13 -24.51 -2.14
CA LYS A 248 -7.45 -25.67 -2.76
C LYS A 248 -8.24 -26.98 -2.68
N GLY A 249 -9.16 -27.11 -1.72
CA GLY A 249 -9.89 -28.34 -1.45
C GLY A 249 -9.04 -29.48 -0.89
N THR A 250 -7.80 -29.19 -0.47
CA THR A 250 -6.85 -30.16 0.10
C THR A 250 -6.26 -29.62 1.39
N ALA A 251 -5.97 -30.49 2.35
CA ALA A 251 -5.26 -30.09 3.57
C ALA A 251 -3.80 -29.73 3.23
N ASP A 252 -3.34 -28.59 3.71
CA ASP A 252 -2.02 -28.03 3.35
C ASP A 252 -1.26 -27.43 4.55
N PHE A 253 -1.60 -27.87 5.77
CA PHE A 253 -0.91 -27.45 6.99
C PHE A 253 0.61 -27.65 6.88
N ALA A 254 1.35 -26.54 6.92
CA ALA A 254 2.80 -26.52 6.70
C ALA A 254 3.62 -26.60 8.00
N GLY A 255 3.02 -26.34 9.16
CA GLY A 255 3.70 -26.26 10.45
C GLY A 255 3.38 -25.00 11.24
N PHE A 256 4.22 -24.68 12.22
CA PHE A 256 4.11 -23.49 13.06
C PHE A 256 5.34 -22.61 12.93
N ARG A 257 5.16 -21.29 12.97
CA ARG A 257 6.25 -20.34 13.14
C ARG A 257 6.04 -19.54 14.41
N ILE A 258 7.07 -19.46 15.24
CA ILE A 258 7.08 -18.67 16.46
C ILE A 258 7.83 -17.37 16.19
N TYR A 259 7.15 -16.27 16.45
CA TYR A 259 7.70 -14.93 16.33
C TYR A 259 7.76 -14.28 17.71
N LYS A 260 8.78 -13.46 17.94
CA LYS A 260 8.89 -12.62 19.14
C LYS A 260 8.94 -11.15 18.74
N ALA A 261 8.22 -10.31 19.47
CA ALA A 261 8.24 -8.86 19.28
C ALA A 261 9.44 -8.18 19.96
N ALA A 262 10.12 -8.87 20.89
CA ALA A 262 11.16 -8.28 21.74
C ALA A 262 12.51 -8.99 21.60
N THR A 263 13.59 -8.24 21.48
CA THR A 263 14.89 -8.64 22.02
C THR A 263 14.75 -8.67 23.54
N ALA A 264 14.67 -9.86 24.12
CA ALA A 264 14.95 -10.04 25.54
C ALA A 264 16.47 -10.26 25.70
N PRO A 265 17.15 -9.53 26.60
CA PRO A 265 16.60 -8.53 27.51
C PRO A 265 16.22 -7.22 26.80
N ARG A 266 15.21 -6.51 27.34
CA ARG A 266 14.76 -5.21 26.81
C ARG A 266 15.95 -4.26 26.69
N GLN A 267 16.06 -3.62 25.52
CA GLN A 267 17.12 -2.65 25.23
C GLN A 267 16.61 -1.23 25.47
N SER A 268 17.50 -0.35 25.92
CA SER A 268 17.30 1.10 25.93
C SER A 268 17.86 1.70 24.64
N SER A 269 17.54 2.97 24.36
CA SER A 269 18.19 3.73 23.28
C SER A 269 19.72 3.73 23.43
N SER A 270 20.23 3.80 24.67
CA SER A 270 21.67 3.71 24.95
C SER A 270 22.28 2.35 24.58
N ASP A 271 21.57 1.24 24.83
CA ASP A 271 22.08 -0.11 24.51
C ASP A 271 22.21 -0.28 22.99
N ILE A 272 21.25 0.25 22.22
CA ILE A 272 21.23 0.18 20.75
C ILE A 272 22.35 1.06 20.18
N MET A 273 22.41 2.33 20.58
CA MET A 273 23.42 3.26 20.10
C MET A 273 24.85 2.74 20.33
N THR A 274 25.09 2.11 21.48
CA THR A 274 26.37 1.47 21.79
C THR A 274 26.69 0.29 20.86
N ALA A 275 25.70 -0.57 20.58
CA ALA A 275 25.88 -1.72 19.71
C ALA A 275 26.10 -1.33 18.24
N GLU A 276 25.38 -0.30 17.77
CA GLU A 276 25.46 0.22 16.40
C GLU A 276 26.63 1.20 16.21
N GLY A 277 27.34 1.59 17.29
CA GLY A 277 28.46 2.53 17.22
C GLY A 277 28.07 3.97 16.86
N VAL A 278 26.82 4.36 17.14
CA VAL A 278 26.27 5.68 16.86
C VAL A 278 26.04 6.47 18.16
N SER A 279 25.93 7.79 18.06
CA SER A 279 25.65 8.68 19.20
C SER A 279 24.34 9.44 18.97
N ALA A 280 23.67 9.85 20.06
CA ALA A 280 22.54 10.77 19.95
C ALA A 280 23.01 12.11 19.37
N ASP A 281 22.14 12.69 18.54
CA ASP A 281 22.41 13.96 17.89
C ASP A 281 22.31 15.13 18.87
N ASN A 282 23.15 16.15 18.67
CA ASN A 282 23.12 17.41 19.40
C ASN A 282 22.83 18.52 18.40
N SER A 283 21.68 19.18 18.54
CA SER A 283 21.34 20.33 17.69
C SER A 283 21.46 21.64 18.46
N THR A 284 22.01 22.65 17.80
CA THR A 284 22.07 24.03 18.29
C THR A 284 21.18 24.98 17.48
N GLU A 285 20.46 24.47 16.47
CA GLU A 285 19.60 25.27 15.59
C GLU A 285 18.17 25.29 16.16
N GLY A 286 17.76 26.43 16.73
CA GLY A 286 16.44 26.63 17.36
C GLY A 286 16.40 26.51 18.89
N GLY A 287 17.53 26.20 19.52
CA GLY A 287 17.70 26.02 20.97
C GLY A 287 18.74 24.93 21.26
N THR A 288 19.36 24.91 22.44
CA THR A 288 20.32 23.86 22.80
C THR A 288 19.58 22.56 23.08
N MET A 289 19.58 21.63 22.11
CA MET A 289 19.10 20.26 22.28
C MET A 289 20.31 19.35 22.44
N ILE A 290 20.51 18.85 23.66
CA ILE A 290 21.51 17.82 23.93
C ILE A 290 20.80 16.47 23.89
N GLY A 291 21.19 15.61 22.94
CA GLY A 291 20.73 14.23 22.91
C GLY A 291 21.29 13.47 24.11
N ASP A 292 20.41 13.04 25.01
CA ASP A 292 20.77 12.21 26.17
C ASP A 292 20.18 10.79 26.02
N PRO A 293 20.95 9.81 25.51
CA PRO A 293 20.52 8.42 25.39
C PRO A 293 20.16 7.79 26.74
N SER A 294 20.65 8.33 27.86
CA SER A 294 20.40 7.80 29.21
C SER A 294 18.99 8.12 29.73
N ALA A 295 18.32 9.10 29.12
CA ALA A 295 16.91 9.40 29.41
C ALA A 295 15.95 8.35 28.83
N GLY A 296 16.39 7.57 27.83
CA GLY A 296 15.61 6.52 27.19
C GLY A 296 15.44 5.31 28.12
N THR A 297 14.22 5.04 28.58
CA THR A 297 13.94 3.81 29.32
C THR A 297 13.93 2.58 28.39
N LYS A 298 14.08 1.39 28.97
CA LYS A 298 13.90 0.12 28.25
C LYS A 298 12.50 0.07 27.62
N PHE A 299 12.43 0.10 26.30
CA PHE A 299 11.13 0.11 25.63
C PHE A 299 10.48 -1.29 25.64
N THR A 300 9.15 -1.30 25.76
CA THR A 300 8.32 -2.50 25.57
C THR A 300 8.07 -2.67 24.07
N SER A 301 8.27 -3.87 23.55
CA SER A 301 7.85 -4.21 22.20
C SER A 301 6.35 -3.94 22.04
N ALA A 302 5.97 -3.27 20.96
CA ALA A 302 4.56 -3.05 20.65
C ALA A 302 3.89 -4.39 20.28
N SER A 303 2.59 -4.53 20.56
CA SER A 303 1.77 -5.65 20.07
C SER A 303 1.61 -5.65 18.54
N THR A 304 2.20 -4.68 17.87
CA THR A 304 2.19 -4.49 16.42
C THR A 304 3.56 -4.77 15.79
N GLY A 305 4.58 -5.16 16.58
CA GLY A 305 5.92 -5.49 16.10
C GLY A 305 6.95 -4.34 16.22
N PRO A 306 8.09 -4.43 15.51
CA PRO A 306 8.47 -5.48 14.56
C PRO A 306 8.65 -6.86 15.22
N TYR A 307 8.36 -7.93 14.48
CA TYR A 307 8.47 -9.32 14.94
C TYR A 307 9.65 -10.03 14.27
N THR A 308 10.43 -10.79 15.03
CA THR A 308 11.48 -11.67 14.49
C THR A 308 11.08 -13.13 14.67
N MET A 309 11.19 -13.92 13.60
CA MET A 309 11.00 -15.37 13.69
C MET A 309 12.11 -15.97 14.54
N VAL A 310 11.75 -16.76 15.56
CA VAL A 310 12.71 -17.47 16.41
C VAL A 310 12.73 -18.95 16.19
N LEU A 311 11.65 -19.52 15.68
CA LEU A 311 11.54 -20.94 15.42
C LEU A 311 10.57 -21.18 14.28
N ASP A 312 11.01 -21.99 13.32
CA ASP A 312 10.17 -22.59 12.29
C ASP A 312 10.04 -24.08 12.61
N ILE A 313 8.81 -24.57 12.79
CA ILE A 313 8.48 -25.96 13.13
C ILE A 313 7.72 -26.55 11.94
N PRO A 314 8.39 -27.25 11.01
CA PRO A 314 7.72 -27.90 9.90
C PRO A 314 6.71 -28.94 10.38
N ALA A 315 5.66 -29.20 9.59
CA ALA A 315 4.61 -30.17 9.93
C ALA A 315 5.17 -31.55 10.35
N ALA A 316 6.20 -32.04 9.66
CA ALA A 316 6.87 -33.32 9.96
C ALA A 316 7.57 -33.35 11.32
N SER A 317 7.86 -32.19 11.90
CA SER A 317 8.57 -32.03 13.17
C SER A 317 7.63 -31.68 14.32
N VAL A 318 6.33 -31.43 14.10
CA VAL A 318 5.41 -31.03 15.19
C VAL A 318 5.42 -32.02 16.35
N GLY A 319 5.46 -33.32 16.06
CA GLY A 319 5.53 -34.38 17.10
C GLY A 319 6.81 -34.36 17.95
N THR A 320 7.86 -33.64 17.56
CA THR A 320 9.07 -33.47 18.39
C THR A 320 8.98 -32.28 19.35
N TYR A 321 8.01 -31.39 19.15
CA TYR A 321 7.78 -30.19 19.98
C TYR A 321 6.50 -30.27 20.81
N GLY A 322 5.52 -31.09 20.38
CA GLY A 322 4.26 -31.34 21.08
C GLY A 322 4.19 -32.75 21.63
N GLY A 323 4.45 -32.90 22.92
CA GLY A 323 4.28 -34.15 23.65
C GLY A 323 3.95 -33.88 25.12
N ASN A 324 2.73 -33.42 25.39
CA ASN A 324 2.11 -33.75 26.67
C ASN A 324 1.33 -35.04 26.46
N GLY A 325 1.63 -36.03 27.29
CA GLY A 325 1.26 -37.42 27.14
C GLY A 325 -0.23 -37.71 27.00
N THR A 326 -0.49 -38.96 26.65
CA THR A 326 -1.74 -39.71 26.89
C THR A 326 -2.49 -39.29 28.14
#